data_AF-A0A7J8DSF6-F1
#
_entry.id   AF-A0A7J8DSF6-F1
#
_cell.length_a   1.000
_cell.length_b   1.000
_cell.length_c   1.000
_cell.angle_alpha   90.00
_cell.angle_beta   90.00
_cell.angle_gamma   90.00
#
_symmetry.space_group_name_H-M   'P 1'
#
loop_
_entity.id
_entity.type
_entity.pdbx_description
1 polymer ?
#
loop_
_entity_poly.entity_id
_entity_poly.type
_entity_poly.pdbx_seq_one_letter_code
_entity_poly.pdbx_strand_id
1 'polypeptide(L)'
;MPLDVFCLFFGFNPIFRTNRILKYTSFFEFNHRLESLMDKAYTYRVLRTTGYLLFALHLNACLYYWASDQEGIGTTKWVYNGEGNMYLRCYYFAVRSLITIGGLPEPQTLFEIVFQLLNFFLGVFVFSSAIGQMLDVIGAATAARNSFRVCVDRTVAYMNTYSIPKSVQSRVRTWYEYTWDSQRMLDESELLKTLPHAMRSALALDMNLSILSNVELFKGCDTQMLCDMLLRLKSTIYLPGDFICKEGEIGKEMYVVKQGEVQVLGGTDGAQVLATLKAGTVFGEIRYQKDTP
;
A
#
# COMPACT_ATOMS: atom_id res chain seq x y z
N MET A 1 -35.56 16.04 -15.61
CA MET A 1 -36.78 16.83 -15.32
C MET A 1 -36.71 17.36 -13.89
N PRO A 2 -36.76 18.68 -13.65
CA PRO A 2 -36.81 19.22 -12.30
C PRO A 2 -38.19 18.94 -11.68
N LEU A 3 -38.29 17.87 -10.88
CA LEU A 3 -39.48 17.55 -10.07
C LEU A 3 -39.79 18.65 -9.04
N ASP A 4 -38.90 19.63 -8.87
CA ASP A 4 -39.11 20.89 -8.13
C ASP A 4 -40.34 21.68 -8.62
N VAL A 5 -40.77 21.51 -9.88
CA VAL A 5 -41.98 22.18 -10.42
C VAL A 5 -43.27 21.61 -9.80
N PHE A 6 -43.27 20.34 -9.39
CA PHE A 6 -44.43 19.73 -8.73
C PHE A 6 -44.65 20.24 -7.30
N CYS A 7 -43.62 20.84 -6.67
CA CYS A 7 -43.77 21.51 -5.38
C CYS A 7 -44.66 22.76 -5.45
N LEU A 8 -44.81 23.38 -6.63
CA LEU A 8 -45.73 24.52 -6.81
C LEU A 8 -47.20 24.08 -6.83
N PHE A 9 -47.50 22.84 -7.22
CA PHE A 9 -48.86 22.31 -7.33
C PHE A 9 -49.31 21.47 -6.12
N PHE A 10 -48.40 20.72 -5.50
CA PHE A 10 -48.70 19.78 -4.40
C PHE A 10 -48.22 20.25 -3.02
N GLY A 11 -47.77 21.51 -2.90
CA GLY A 11 -47.17 22.05 -1.68
C GLY A 11 -45.69 21.65 -1.50
N PHE A 12 -45.03 22.25 -0.51
CA PHE A 12 -43.60 22.03 -0.25
C PHE A 12 -43.36 20.64 0.36
N ASN A 13 -43.10 19.66 -0.51
CA ASN A 13 -42.77 18.30 -0.14
C ASN A 13 -41.30 18.00 -0.47
N PRO A 14 -40.40 17.84 0.52
CA PRO A 14 -38.98 17.56 0.31
C PRO A 14 -38.69 16.29 -0.51
N ILE A 15 -39.64 15.35 -0.55
CA ILE A 15 -39.56 14.07 -1.28
C ILE A 15 -39.36 14.30 -2.78
N PHE A 16 -39.91 15.37 -3.36
CA PHE A 16 -39.76 15.65 -4.80
C PHE A 16 -38.33 16.05 -5.21
N ARG A 17 -37.46 16.41 -4.24
CA ARG A 17 -36.03 16.72 -4.48
C ARG A 17 -35.11 15.51 -4.47
N THR A 18 -35.62 14.33 -4.07
CA THR A 18 -34.84 13.07 -4.05
C THR A 18 -34.32 12.68 -5.44
N ASN A 19 -34.91 13.20 -6.52
CA ASN A 19 -34.43 13.05 -7.90
C ASN A 19 -32.96 13.51 -8.09
N ARG A 20 -32.47 14.40 -7.22
CA ARG A 20 -31.06 14.84 -7.24
C ARG A 20 -30.08 13.71 -6.88
N ILE A 21 -30.54 12.68 -6.16
CA ILE A 21 -29.77 11.47 -5.82
C ILE A 21 -29.47 10.63 -7.07
N LEU A 22 -30.26 10.76 -8.15
CA LEU A 22 -30.00 10.06 -9.43
C LEU A 22 -28.69 10.46 -10.11
N LYS A 23 -28.01 11.53 -9.65
CA LYS A 23 -26.67 11.90 -10.10
C LYS A 23 -25.53 11.07 -9.46
N TYR A 24 -25.85 9.93 -8.84
CA TYR A 24 -24.85 9.05 -8.23
C TYR A 24 -23.77 8.58 -9.23
N THR A 25 -24.11 8.43 -10.50
CA THR A 25 -23.17 8.02 -11.57
C THR A 25 -21.98 8.97 -11.69
N SER A 26 -22.23 10.28 -11.69
CA SER A 26 -21.16 11.30 -11.74
C SER A 26 -20.27 11.25 -10.51
N PHE A 27 -20.82 10.91 -9.34
CA PHE A 27 -20.04 10.74 -8.11
C PHE A 27 -19.10 9.53 -8.22
N PHE A 28 -19.60 8.37 -8.69
CA PHE A 28 -18.75 7.19 -8.89
C PHE A 28 -17.67 7.42 -9.94
N GLU A 29 -18.00 8.10 -11.03
CA GLU A 29 -17.03 8.44 -12.07
C GLU A 29 -15.93 9.37 -11.55
N PHE A 30 -16.29 10.42 -10.80
CA PHE A 30 -15.33 11.31 -10.14
C PHE A 30 -14.43 10.55 -9.17
N ASN A 31 -15.01 9.66 -8.36
CA ASN A 31 -14.25 8.84 -7.41
C ASN A 31 -13.25 7.92 -8.11
N HIS A 32 -13.63 7.32 -9.23
CA HIS A 32 -12.74 6.45 -10.00
C HIS A 32 -11.56 7.23 -10.60
N ARG A 33 -11.83 8.42 -11.15
CA ARG A 33 -10.79 9.30 -11.68
C ARG A 33 -9.84 9.78 -10.58
N LEU A 34 -10.35 10.17 -9.41
CA LEU A 34 -9.51 10.55 -8.27
C LEU A 34 -8.65 9.38 -7.76
N GLU A 35 -9.19 8.16 -7.70
CA GLU A 35 -8.41 6.97 -7.29
C GLU A 35 -7.24 6.72 -8.26
N SER A 36 -7.42 6.97 -9.56
CA SER A 36 -6.35 6.81 -10.56
C SER A 36 -5.24 7.88 -10.52
N LEU A 37 -5.54 9.06 -9.95
CA LEU A 37 -4.58 10.17 -9.84
C LEU A 37 -3.77 10.14 -8.54
N MET A 38 -4.20 9.36 -7.55
CA MET A 38 -3.57 9.30 -6.23
C MET A 38 -2.38 8.33 -6.24
N ASP A 39 -1.19 8.82 -5.88
CA ASP A 39 0.04 8.02 -5.73
C ASP A 39 -0.12 6.82 -4.77
N LYS A 40 -1.09 6.92 -3.84
CA LYS A 40 -1.40 5.89 -2.84
C LYS A 40 -2.88 5.55 -2.89
N ALA A 41 -3.25 4.61 -3.76
CA ALA A 41 -4.63 4.15 -3.93
C ALA A 41 -5.31 3.74 -2.61
N TYR A 42 -4.56 3.16 -1.66
CA TYR A 42 -5.09 2.76 -0.35
C TYR A 42 -5.54 3.93 0.53
N THR A 43 -4.89 5.10 0.45
CA THR A 43 -5.28 6.30 1.21
C THR A 43 -6.64 6.80 0.74
N TYR A 44 -6.88 6.78 -0.57
CA TYR A 44 -8.17 7.18 -1.15
C TYR A 44 -9.30 6.23 -0.70
N ARG A 45 -9.02 4.92 -0.68
CA ARG A 45 -9.99 3.91 -0.23
C ARG A 45 -10.46 4.17 1.20
N VAL A 46 -9.55 4.47 2.12
CA VAL A 46 -9.91 4.82 3.52
C VAL A 46 -10.81 6.05 3.56
N LEU A 47 -10.41 7.13 2.89
CA LEU A 47 -11.17 8.38 2.87
C LEU A 47 -12.59 8.16 2.33
N ARG A 48 -12.72 7.39 1.26
CA ARG A 48 -14.01 7.04 0.63
C ARG A 48 -14.90 6.24 1.58
N THR A 49 -14.38 5.19 2.21
CA THR A 49 -15.14 4.35 3.16
C THR A 49 -15.55 5.16 4.39
N THR A 50 -14.68 6.03 4.91
CA THR A 50 -15.04 6.96 6.00
C THR A 50 -16.15 7.92 5.57
N GLY A 51 -16.08 8.47 4.36
CA GLY A 51 -17.14 9.32 3.81
C GLY A 51 -18.50 8.61 3.72
N TYR A 52 -18.51 7.35 3.25
CA TYR A 52 -19.73 6.53 3.21
C TYR A 52 -20.30 6.26 4.60
N LEU A 53 -19.44 5.97 5.58
CA LEU A 53 -19.86 5.77 6.97
C LEU A 53 -20.51 7.02 7.56
N LEU A 54 -19.87 8.19 7.38
CA LEU A 54 -20.41 9.47 7.86
C LEU A 54 -21.74 9.82 7.20
N PHE A 55 -21.88 9.53 5.90
CA PHE A 55 -23.13 9.73 5.18
C PHE A 55 -24.25 8.79 5.67
N ALA A 56 -23.93 7.51 5.91
CA ALA A 56 -24.89 6.56 6.48
C ALA A 56 -25.36 6.98 7.88
N LEU A 57 -24.44 7.50 8.72
CA LEU A 57 -24.77 8.06 10.03
C LEU A 57 -25.70 9.27 9.93
N HIS A 58 -25.44 10.17 8.98
CA HIS A 58 -26.31 11.32 8.72
C HIS A 58 -27.73 10.88 8.33
N LEU A 59 -27.85 9.93 7.39
CA LEU A 59 -29.15 9.39 6.98
C LEU A 59 -29.89 8.74 8.14
N ASN A 60 -29.21 7.94 8.95
CA ASN A 60 -29.79 7.30 10.13
C ASN A 60 -30.27 8.35 11.16
N ALA A 61 -29.48 9.40 11.40
CA ALA A 61 -29.86 10.50 12.29
C ALA A 61 -31.14 11.21 11.80
N CYS A 62 -31.23 11.50 10.49
CA CYS A 62 -32.42 12.10 9.89
C CYS A 62 -33.64 11.18 9.96
N LEU A 63 -33.46 9.87 9.71
CA LEU A 63 -34.53 8.87 9.81
C LEU A 63 -35.06 8.73 11.24
N TYR A 64 -34.17 8.72 12.24
CA TYR A 64 -34.55 8.67 13.64
C TYR A 64 -35.30 9.94 14.09
N TYR A 65 -34.86 11.12 13.65
CA TYR A 65 -35.60 12.35 13.90
C TYR A 65 -37.00 12.31 13.27
N TRP A 66 -37.09 11.87 12.01
CA TRP A 66 -38.38 11.71 11.34
C TRP A 66 -39.30 10.72 12.07
N ALA A 67 -38.76 9.58 12.52
CA ALA A 67 -39.50 8.62 13.33
C ALA A 67 -40.00 9.24 14.65
N SER A 68 -39.15 10.02 15.32
CA SER A 68 -39.51 10.74 16.56
C SER A 68 -40.60 11.79 16.33
N ASP A 69 -40.58 12.49 15.19
CA ASP A 69 -41.60 13.49 14.84
C ASP A 69 -42.96 12.83 14.54
N GLN A 70 -42.96 11.66 13.88
CA GLN A 70 -44.19 10.90 13.58
C GLN A 70 -44.89 10.37 14.85
N GLU A 71 -44.14 9.92 15.86
CA GLU A 71 -44.71 9.51 17.15
C GLU A 71 -44.96 10.66 18.12
N GLY A 72 -44.42 11.84 17.81
CA GLY A 72 -44.48 13.03 18.64
C GLY A 72 -43.24 13.18 19.52
N ILE A 73 -42.61 14.35 19.44
CA ILE A 73 -41.40 14.68 20.19
C ILE A 73 -41.69 14.66 21.69
N GLY A 74 -40.87 13.94 22.46
CA GLY A 74 -40.93 13.85 23.92
C GLY A 74 -42.10 13.03 24.49
N THR A 75 -42.84 12.29 23.66
CA THR A 75 -43.97 11.45 24.10
C THR A 75 -43.50 10.18 24.83
N THR A 76 -42.41 9.57 24.36
CA THR A 76 -41.78 8.39 24.95
C THR A 76 -40.34 8.69 25.40
N LYS A 77 -39.73 7.75 26.12
CA LYS A 77 -38.30 7.85 26.47
C LYS A 77 -37.36 7.58 25.28
N TRP A 78 -37.87 6.94 24.22
CA TRP A 78 -37.09 6.54 23.05
C TRP A 78 -37.00 7.65 22.01
N VAL A 79 -38.07 8.42 21.80
CA VAL A 79 -38.07 9.55 20.87
C VAL A 79 -37.17 10.69 21.34
N TYR A 80 -36.76 11.56 20.41
CA TYR A 80 -36.10 12.81 20.74
C TYR A 80 -36.97 13.63 21.72
N ASN A 81 -36.38 14.10 22.82
CA ASN A 81 -37.09 14.79 23.90
C ASN A 81 -37.33 16.30 23.66
N GLY A 82 -36.88 16.84 22.52
CA GLY A 82 -37.03 18.26 22.20
C GLY A 82 -35.95 19.17 22.80
N GLU A 83 -35.04 18.65 23.63
CA GLU A 83 -34.06 19.48 24.34
C GLU A 83 -32.69 19.55 23.66
N GLY A 84 -32.21 20.78 23.48
CA GLY A 84 -30.89 21.07 22.91
C GLY A 84 -30.88 21.03 21.38
N ASN A 85 -29.72 20.69 20.81
CA ASN A 85 -29.57 20.62 19.35
C ASN A 85 -30.10 19.29 18.81
N MET A 86 -31.20 19.36 18.05
CA MET A 86 -31.87 18.20 17.47
C MET A 86 -30.93 17.31 16.65
N TYR A 87 -30.07 17.92 15.83
CA TYR A 87 -29.18 17.17 14.94
C TYR A 87 -28.12 16.42 15.71
N LEU A 88 -27.45 17.07 16.66
CA LEU A 88 -26.39 16.44 17.45
C LEU A 88 -26.93 15.29 18.32
N ARG A 89 -28.13 15.44 18.90
CA ARG A 89 -28.78 14.38 19.69
C ARG A 89 -29.18 13.18 18.84
N CYS A 90 -29.79 13.42 17.68
CA CYS A 90 -30.16 12.34 16.76
C CYS A 90 -28.92 11.68 16.13
N TYR A 91 -27.86 12.45 15.85
CA TYR A 91 -26.59 11.92 15.36
C TYR A 91 -25.89 11.08 16.43
N TYR A 92 -25.92 11.50 17.70
CA TYR A 92 -25.42 10.72 18.82
C TYR A 92 -26.14 9.37 18.95
N PHE A 93 -27.48 9.36 18.82
CA PHE A 93 -28.27 8.14 18.76
C PHE A 93 -27.85 7.24 17.57
N ALA A 94 -27.76 7.82 16.37
CA ALA A 94 -27.40 7.09 15.15
C ALA A 94 -26.00 6.46 15.24
N VAL A 95 -25.02 7.19 15.79
CA VAL A 95 -23.68 6.65 16.06
C VAL A 95 -23.79 5.46 16.99
N ARG A 96 -24.35 5.62 18.19
CA ARG A 96 -24.43 4.55 19.19
C ARG A 96 -25.16 3.31 18.68
N SER A 97 -26.22 3.49 17.89
CA SER A 97 -26.93 2.37 17.27
C SER A 97 -26.10 1.67 16.19
N LEU A 98 -25.36 2.41 15.36
CA LEU A 98 -24.54 1.85 14.29
C LEU A 98 -23.35 1.04 14.84
N ILE A 99 -22.63 1.59 15.83
CA ILE A 99 -21.47 0.91 16.45
C ILE A 99 -21.88 0.00 17.62
N THR A 100 -23.18 -0.22 17.81
CA THR A 100 -23.75 -1.12 18.83
C THR A 100 -23.30 -0.81 20.28
N ILE A 101 -23.05 0.46 20.59
CA ILE A 101 -22.79 0.90 21.97
C ILE A 101 -24.12 0.93 22.72
N GLY A 102 -24.24 0.08 23.74
CA GLY A 102 -25.43 -0.02 24.60
C GLY A 102 -25.77 1.28 25.35
N GLY A 103 -26.93 1.28 26.02
CA GLY A 103 -27.47 2.44 26.75
C GLY A 103 -28.26 3.43 25.88
N LEU A 104 -28.78 2.96 24.76
CA LEU A 104 -29.87 3.64 24.05
C LEU A 104 -31.15 3.52 24.90
N PRO A 105 -32.08 4.49 24.82
CA PRO A 105 -33.33 4.38 25.53
C PRO A 105 -34.13 3.17 25.04
N GLU A 106 -34.90 2.55 25.93
CA GLU A 106 -35.68 1.36 25.58
C GLU A 106 -36.92 1.75 24.75
N PRO A 107 -37.13 1.11 23.58
CA PRO A 107 -38.35 1.30 22.79
C PRO A 107 -39.56 0.73 23.54
N GLN A 108 -40.67 1.47 23.54
CA GLN A 108 -41.92 1.17 24.23
C GLN A 108 -43.03 0.78 23.25
N THR A 109 -43.11 1.42 22.08
CA THR A 109 -44.15 1.11 21.09
C THR A 109 -43.71 0.02 20.11
N LEU A 110 -44.68 -0.63 19.45
CA LEU A 110 -44.37 -1.61 18.40
C LEU A 110 -43.54 -0.98 17.26
N PHE A 111 -43.82 0.28 16.92
CA PHE A 111 -43.10 1.00 15.88
C PHE A 111 -41.64 1.23 16.28
N GLU A 112 -41.39 1.72 17.49
CA GLU A 112 -40.04 1.93 18.03
C GLU A 112 -39.24 0.62 18.08
N ILE A 113 -39.87 -0.48 18.51
CA ILE A 113 -39.24 -1.80 18.57
C ILE A 113 -38.81 -2.26 17.18
N VAL A 114 -39.71 -2.18 16.19
CA VAL A 114 -39.42 -2.59 14.80
C VAL A 114 -38.34 -1.69 14.18
N PHE A 115 -38.43 -0.38 14.37
CA PHE A 115 -37.43 0.57 13.89
C PHE A 115 -36.05 0.27 14.50
N GLN A 116 -35.98 0.12 15.83
CA GLN A 116 -34.74 -0.16 16.54
C GLN A 116 -34.13 -1.50 16.10
N LEU A 117 -34.96 -2.53 15.92
CA LEU A 117 -34.51 -3.84 15.44
C LEU A 117 -33.89 -3.76 14.05
N LEU A 118 -34.58 -3.12 13.09
CA LEU A 118 -34.08 -2.89 11.74
C LEU A 118 -32.79 -2.07 11.75
N ASN A 119 -32.73 -1.04 12.59
CA ASN A 119 -31.56 -0.18 12.72
C ASN A 119 -30.35 -0.95 13.27
N PHE A 120 -30.54 -1.86 14.23
CA PHE A 120 -29.46 -2.72 14.71
C PHE A 120 -28.99 -3.72 13.66
N PHE A 121 -29.91 -4.37 12.93
CA PHE A 121 -29.52 -5.29 11.84
C PHE A 121 -28.72 -4.58 10.74
N LEU A 122 -29.20 -3.42 10.29
CA LEU A 122 -28.48 -2.60 9.31
C LEU A 122 -27.15 -2.08 9.87
N GLY A 123 -27.15 -1.68 11.14
CA GLY A 123 -25.99 -1.15 11.83
C GLY A 123 -24.84 -2.15 11.90
N VAL A 124 -25.12 -3.36 12.36
CA VAL A 124 -24.15 -4.47 12.39
C VAL A 124 -23.61 -4.76 10.99
N PHE A 125 -24.47 -4.83 9.97
CA PHE A 125 -24.04 -5.08 8.59
C PHE A 125 -23.08 -4.00 8.07
N VAL A 126 -23.44 -2.72 8.23
CA VAL A 126 -22.61 -1.58 7.78
C VAL A 126 -21.29 -1.54 8.54
N PHE A 127 -21.31 -1.73 9.86
CA PHE A 127 -20.12 -1.71 10.70
C PHE A 127 -19.18 -2.88 10.38
N SER A 128 -19.70 -4.10 10.24
CA SER A 128 -18.92 -5.28 9.84
C SER A 128 -18.30 -5.11 8.45
N SER A 129 -19.04 -4.55 7.48
CA SER A 129 -18.49 -4.26 6.15
C SER A 129 -17.36 -3.22 6.20
N ALA A 130 -17.52 -2.17 7.00
CA ALA A 130 -16.49 -1.14 7.17
C ALA A 130 -15.18 -1.73 7.74
N ILE A 131 -15.28 -2.61 8.75
CA ILE A 131 -14.12 -3.32 9.30
C ILE A 131 -13.47 -4.20 8.22
N GLY A 132 -14.25 -4.97 7.45
CA GLY A 132 -13.72 -5.80 6.37
C GLY A 132 -12.90 -5.01 5.36
N GLN A 133 -13.42 -3.86 4.91
CA GLN A 133 -12.70 -2.99 3.99
C GLN A 133 -11.40 -2.43 4.60
N MET A 134 -11.40 -2.07 5.89
CA MET A 134 -10.19 -1.61 6.57
C MET A 134 -9.12 -2.72 6.61
N LEU A 135 -9.52 -3.97 6.87
CA LEU A 135 -8.60 -5.11 6.86
C LEU A 135 -8.00 -5.35 5.46
N ASP A 136 -8.81 -5.25 4.41
CA ASP A 136 -8.33 -5.37 3.02
C ASP A 136 -7.30 -4.28 2.67
N VAL A 137 -7.55 -3.05 3.09
CA VAL A 137 -6.63 -1.92 2.91
C VAL A 137 -5.30 -2.17 3.64
N ILE A 138 -5.34 -2.61 4.90
CA ILE A 138 -4.15 -2.92 5.69
C ILE A 138 -3.38 -4.08 5.04
N GLY A 139 -4.07 -5.12 4.58
CA GLY A 139 -3.49 -6.24 3.87
C GLY A 139 -2.75 -5.80 2.60
N ALA A 140 -3.39 -4.96 1.78
CA ALA A 140 -2.76 -4.43 0.57
C ALA A 140 -1.55 -3.53 0.89
N ALA A 141 -1.67 -2.63 1.89
CA ALA A 141 -0.59 -1.72 2.26
C ALA A 141 0.64 -2.44 2.86
N THR A 142 0.44 -3.60 3.49
CA THR A 142 1.51 -4.38 4.13
C THR A 142 1.96 -5.59 3.32
N ALA A 143 1.36 -5.84 2.14
CA ALA A 143 1.58 -7.05 1.34
C ALA A 143 3.07 -7.31 1.04
N ALA A 144 3.79 -6.32 0.51
CA ALA A 144 5.20 -6.47 0.15
C ALA A 144 6.08 -6.78 1.37
N ARG A 145 5.84 -6.08 2.48
CA ARG A 145 6.56 -6.30 3.75
C ARG A 145 6.26 -7.67 4.34
N ASN A 146 5.01 -8.10 4.27
CA ASN A 146 4.59 -9.40 4.77
C ASN A 146 5.23 -10.53 3.95
N SER A 147 5.21 -10.45 2.61
CA SER A 147 5.88 -11.41 1.73
C SER A 147 7.39 -11.50 2.00
N PHE A 148 8.06 -10.35 2.19
CA PHE A 148 9.47 -10.31 2.57
C PHE A 148 9.71 -11.02 3.90
N ARG A 149 8.93 -10.68 4.93
CA ARG A 149 9.06 -11.27 6.27
C ARG A 149 8.83 -12.78 6.25
N VAL A 150 7.87 -13.27 5.48
CA VAL A 150 7.64 -14.71 5.29
C VAL A 150 8.87 -15.42 4.73
N CYS A 151 9.60 -14.80 3.79
CA CYS A 151 10.84 -15.37 3.27
C CYS A 151 11.96 -15.43 4.33
N VAL A 152 12.10 -14.36 5.12
CA VAL A 152 13.04 -14.32 6.25
C VAL A 152 12.72 -15.42 7.26
N ASP A 153 11.46 -15.53 7.67
CA ASP A 153 11.00 -16.51 8.65
C ASP A 153 11.24 -17.95 8.16
N ARG A 154 11.00 -18.23 6.86
CA ARG A 154 11.32 -19.54 6.24
C ARG A 154 12.82 -19.83 6.28
N THR A 155 13.66 -18.85 5.97
CA THR A 155 15.12 -19.02 5.99
C THR A 155 15.62 -19.26 7.41
N VAL A 156 15.09 -18.52 8.38
CA VAL A 156 15.39 -18.71 9.81
C VAL A 156 14.96 -20.09 10.29
N ALA A 157 13.75 -20.53 9.91
CA ALA A 157 13.27 -21.87 10.25
C ALA A 157 14.21 -22.94 9.69
N TYR A 158 14.62 -22.83 8.43
CA TYR A 158 15.59 -23.72 7.81
C TYR A 158 16.92 -23.75 8.59
N MET A 159 17.49 -22.58 8.91
CA MET A 159 18.75 -22.51 9.66
C MET A 159 18.65 -23.15 11.05
N ASN A 160 17.50 -23.01 11.72
CA ASN A 160 17.26 -23.63 13.02
C ASN A 160 17.12 -25.15 12.92
N THR A 161 16.38 -25.64 11.92
CA THR A 161 16.21 -27.09 11.68
C THR A 161 17.55 -27.78 11.47
N TYR A 162 18.45 -27.16 10.70
CA TYR A 162 19.78 -27.71 10.42
C TYR A 162 20.85 -27.28 11.43
N SER A 163 20.47 -26.63 12.53
CA SER A 163 21.38 -26.20 13.61
C SER A 163 22.60 -25.41 13.11
N ILE A 164 22.38 -24.51 12.16
CA ILE A 164 23.41 -23.63 11.61
C ILE A 164 23.99 -22.73 12.72
N PRO A 165 25.31 -22.51 12.79
CA PRO A 165 25.93 -21.67 13.82
C PRO A 165 25.32 -20.26 13.90
N LYS A 166 25.16 -19.73 15.13
CA LYS A 166 24.55 -18.41 15.36
C LYS A 166 25.27 -17.26 14.63
N SER A 167 26.59 -17.36 14.41
CA SER A 167 27.35 -16.38 13.63
C SER A 167 26.84 -16.27 12.19
N VAL A 168 26.60 -17.41 11.54
CA VAL A 168 26.06 -17.47 10.17
C VAL A 168 24.61 -16.99 10.16
N GLN A 169 23.80 -17.41 11.14
CA GLN A 169 22.41 -16.96 11.24
C GLN A 169 22.30 -15.44 11.39
N SER A 170 23.16 -14.86 12.25
CA SER A 170 23.21 -13.41 12.45
C SER A 170 23.57 -12.71 11.14
N ARG A 171 24.58 -13.20 10.41
CA ARG A 171 24.99 -12.62 9.14
C ARG A 171 23.85 -12.64 8.10
N VAL A 172 23.13 -13.76 8.00
CA VAL A 172 21.98 -13.90 7.08
C VAL A 172 20.87 -12.93 7.46
N ARG A 173 20.54 -12.77 8.75
CA ARG A 173 19.55 -11.78 9.21
C ARG A 173 19.96 -10.35 8.87
N THR A 174 21.22 -10.00 9.14
CA THR A 174 21.75 -8.67 8.80
C THR A 174 21.69 -8.39 7.30
N TRP A 175 21.96 -9.40 6.45
CA TRP A 175 21.80 -9.27 5.00
C TRP A 175 20.34 -9.00 4.60
N TYR A 176 19.39 -9.71 5.18
CA TYR A 176 17.96 -9.44 4.94
C TYR A 176 17.54 -8.05 5.39
N GLU A 177 17.93 -7.62 6.58
CA GLU A 177 17.64 -6.27 7.09
C GLU A 177 18.19 -5.19 6.16
N TYR A 178 19.46 -5.32 5.77
CA TYR A 178 20.11 -4.39 4.84
C TYR A 178 19.44 -4.38 3.45
N THR A 179 19.07 -5.55 2.94
CA THR A 179 18.36 -5.69 1.66
C THR A 179 16.99 -5.02 1.69
N TRP A 180 16.25 -5.19 2.79
CA TRP A 180 14.95 -4.53 2.98
C TRP A 180 15.08 -3.00 3.02
N ASP A 181 16.06 -2.49 3.76
CA ASP A 181 16.27 -1.05 3.89
C ASP A 181 16.75 -0.40 2.59
N SER A 182 17.55 -1.12 1.79
CA SER A 182 18.06 -0.64 0.50
C SER A 182 17.02 -0.73 -0.63
N GLN A 183 16.33 -1.87 -0.79
CA GLN A 183 15.53 -2.15 -2.00
C GLN A 183 14.04 -2.41 -1.74
N ARG A 184 13.63 -2.66 -0.49
CA ARG A 184 12.23 -3.02 -0.11
C ARG A 184 11.67 -4.26 -0.83
N MET A 185 12.51 -5.03 -1.51
CA MET A 185 12.15 -6.25 -2.23
C MET A 185 13.36 -7.19 -2.35
N LEU A 186 13.10 -8.49 -2.55
CA LEU A 186 14.14 -9.51 -2.70
C LEU A 186 14.56 -9.71 -4.16
N ASP A 187 13.61 -9.62 -5.08
CA ASP A 187 13.86 -9.85 -6.50
C ASP A 187 13.06 -8.87 -7.35
N GLU A 188 13.77 -7.90 -7.93
CA GLU A 188 13.22 -6.93 -8.87
C GLU A 188 12.81 -7.60 -10.20
N SER A 189 13.49 -8.68 -10.59
CA SER A 189 13.26 -9.33 -11.88
C SER A 189 11.88 -9.98 -11.96
N GLU A 190 11.36 -10.51 -10.86
CA GLU A 190 9.99 -11.05 -10.77
C GLU A 190 8.93 -9.98 -11.02
N LEU A 191 9.15 -8.76 -10.51
CA LEU A 191 8.23 -7.64 -10.76
C LEU A 191 8.20 -7.30 -12.25
N LEU A 192 9.39 -7.23 -12.87
CA LEU A 192 9.51 -6.86 -14.27
C LEU A 192 8.95 -7.93 -15.22
N LYS A 193 9.02 -9.22 -14.89
CA LYS A 193 8.54 -10.33 -15.75
C LYS A 193 7.08 -10.20 -16.19
N THR A 194 6.24 -9.51 -15.41
CA THR A 194 4.82 -9.30 -15.73
C THR A 194 4.61 -8.29 -16.87
N LEU A 195 5.60 -7.44 -17.16
CA LEU A 195 5.51 -6.39 -18.16
C LEU A 195 5.89 -6.90 -19.56
N PRO A 196 5.20 -6.42 -20.62
CA PRO A 196 5.62 -6.64 -22.00
C PRO A 196 7.06 -6.18 -22.25
N HIS A 197 7.76 -6.84 -23.18
CA HIS A 197 9.18 -6.55 -23.47
C HIS A 197 9.48 -5.07 -23.72
N ALA A 198 8.64 -4.38 -24.50
CA ALA A 198 8.82 -2.97 -24.80
C ALA A 198 8.80 -2.08 -23.55
N MET A 199 7.88 -2.35 -22.60
CA MET A 199 7.77 -1.59 -21.35
C MET A 199 8.94 -1.89 -20.40
N ARG A 200 9.36 -3.15 -20.32
CA ARG A 200 10.57 -3.53 -19.54
C ARG A 200 11.81 -2.82 -20.05
N SER A 201 11.97 -2.74 -21.37
CA SER A 201 13.11 -2.09 -22.01
C SER A 201 13.12 -0.60 -21.70
N ALA A 202 11.97 0.07 -21.83
CA ALA A 202 11.85 1.48 -21.49
C ALA A 202 12.16 1.77 -20.01
N LEU A 203 11.64 0.94 -19.09
CA LEU A 203 11.90 1.11 -17.66
C LEU A 203 13.38 0.85 -17.31
N ALA A 204 13.98 -0.19 -17.89
CA ALA A 204 15.39 -0.52 -17.66
C ALA A 204 16.32 0.61 -18.14
N LEU A 205 15.99 1.25 -19.26
CA LEU A 205 16.67 2.46 -19.74
C LEU A 205 16.58 3.59 -18.73
N ASP A 206 15.37 4.00 -18.34
CA ASP A 206 15.19 5.14 -17.44
C ASP A 206 15.84 4.92 -16.06
N MET A 207 15.85 3.69 -15.56
CA MET A 207 16.39 3.38 -14.24
C MET A 207 17.92 3.39 -14.15
N ASN A 208 18.63 2.94 -15.18
CA ASN A 208 20.05 2.62 -15.07
C ASN A 208 20.92 3.12 -16.24
N LEU A 209 20.34 3.76 -17.27
CA LEU A 209 21.11 4.29 -18.41
C LEU A 209 22.14 5.34 -17.97
N SER A 210 21.80 6.18 -17.00
CA SER A 210 22.72 7.19 -16.46
C SER A 210 23.92 6.56 -15.75
N ILE A 211 23.77 5.39 -15.14
CA ILE A 211 24.87 4.69 -14.47
C ILE A 211 25.79 4.08 -15.53
N LEU A 212 25.25 3.36 -16.52
CA LEU A 212 26.06 2.71 -17.55
C LEU A 212 26.71 3.69 -18.51
N SER A 213 26.05 4.78 -18.89
CA SER A 213 26.63 5.79 -19.80
C SER A 213 27.82 6.54 -19.18
N ASN A 214 27.88 6.61 -17.85
CA ASN A 214 28.99 7.22 -17.12
C ASN A 214 30.19 6.29 -16.94
N VAL A 215 30.00 4.98 -17.10
CA VAL A 215 31.09 3.99 -17.06
C VAL A 215 31.97 4.16 -18.29
N GLU A 216 33.28 4.29 -18.09
CA GLU A 216 34.24 4.50 -19.18
C GLU A 216 34.25 3.37 -20.21
N LEU A 217 34.12 2.11 -19.76
CA LEU A 217 34.07 0.93 -20.63
C LEU A 217 32.95 0.99 -21.68
N PHE A 218 31.81 1.61 -21.34
CA PHE A 218 30.62 1.62 -22.18
C PHE A 218 30.46 2.94 -22.97
N LYS A 219 31.41 3.86 -22.88
CA LYS A 219 31.39 5.09 -23.69
C LYS A 219 31.54 4.76 -25.17
N GLY A 220 30.63 5.28 -25.99
CA GLY A 220 30.62 5.06 -27.45
C GLY A 220 29.95 3.76 -27.90
N CYS A 221 29.37 2.99 -26.97
CA CYS A 221 28.52 1.85 -27.29
C CYS A 221 27.18 2.31 -27.89
N ASP A 222 26.63 1.53 -28.82
CA ASP A 222 25.30 1.79 -29.36
C ASP A 222 24.23 1.68 -28.25
N THR A 223 23.22 2.53 -28.32
CA THR A 223 22.14 2.60 -27.32
C THR A 223 21.39 1.27 -27.27
N GLN A 224 21.20 0.60 -28.41
CA GLN A 224 20.55 -0.70 -28.47
C GLN A 224 21.32 -1.78 -27.70
N MET A 225 22.65 -1.77 -27.79
CA MET A 225 23.50 -2.69 -27.03
C MET A 225 23.42 -2.41 -25.52
N LEU A 226 23.39 -1.14 -25.12
CA LEU A 226 23.19 -0.76 -23.72
C LEU A 226 21.83 -1.23 -23.20
N CYS A 227 20.74 -1.08 -23.98
CA CYS A 227 19.43 -1.64 -23.65
C CYS A 227 19.49 -3.15 -23.40
N ASP A 228 20.12 -3.89 -24.29
CA ASP A 228 20.21 -5.35 -24.20
C ASP A 228 21.04 -5.81 -22.98
N MET A 229 22.09 -5.06 -22.62
CA MET A 229 22.85 -5.28 -21.39
C MET A 229 22.01 -4.97 -20.15
N LEU A 230 21.31 -3.84 -20.13
CA LEU A 230 20.44 -3.40 -19.03
C LEU A 230 19.38 -4.45 -18.69
N LEU A 231 18.78 -5.08 -19.70
CA LEU A 231 17.80 -6.15 -19.53
C LEU A 231 18.37 -7.42 -18.90
N ARG A 232 19.69 -7.60 -18.90
CA ARG A 232 20.40 -8.76 -18.34
C ARG A 232 21.12 -8.47 -17.03
N LEU A 233 21.19 -7.21 -16.61
CA LEU A 233 21.77 -6.83 -15.32
C LEU A 233 20.95 -7.42 -14.18
N LYS A 234 21.66 -7.92 -13.17
CA LYS A 234 21.08 -8.38 -11.90
C LYS A 234 21.61 -7.49 -10.79
N SER A 235 20.71 -6.90 -10.01
CA SER A 235 21.12 -6.20 -8.80
C SER A 235 21.48 -7.21 -7.72
N THR A 236 22.62 -7.05 -7.07
CA THR A 236 23.06 -7.89 -5.95
C THR A 236 23.61 -7.01 -4.84
N ILE A 237 23.31 -7.36 -3.58
CA ILE A 237 23.72 -6.61 -2.39
C ILE A 237 24.72 -7.44 -1.60
N TYR A 238 25.83 -6.81 -1.23
CA TYR A 238 26.87 -7.35 -0.37
C TYR A 238 26.92 -6.59 0.96
N LEU A 239 27.24 -7.28 2.05
CA LEU A 239 27.42 -6.64 3.35
C LEU A 239 28.81 -5.99 3.48
N PRO A 240 28.99 -5.00 4.36
CA PRO A 240 30.32 -4.49 4.70
C PRO A 240 31.25 -5.62 5.16
N GLY A 241 32.41 -5.74 4.52
CA GLY A 241 33.41 -6.78 4.79
C GLY A 241 33.22 -8.09 4.02
N ASP A 242 32.18 -8.22 3.19
CA ASP A 242 32.05 -9.35 2.27
C ASP A 242 33.09 -9.25 1.14
N PHE A 243 33.71 -10.38 0.82
CA PHE A 243 34.58 -10.51 -0.35
C PHE A 243 33.73 -10.79 -1.58
N ILE A 244 33.79 -9.92 -2.60
CA ILE A 244 33.03 -10.07 -3.85
C ILE A 244 33.74 -11.05 -4.79
N CYS A 245 35.06 -10.89 -4.96
CA CYS A 245 35.90 -11.79 -5.75
C CYS A 245 37.22 -12.01 -5.00
N LYS A 246 37.79 -13.21 -5.10
CA LYS A 246 39.12 -13.49 -4.56
C LYS A 246 40.12 -13.82 -5.66
N GLU A 247 41.39 -13.53 -5.40
CA GLU A 247 42.48 -13.93 -6.27
C GLU A 247 42.51 -15.45 -6.44
N GLY A 248 42.68 -15.92 -7.68
CA GLY A 248 42.65 -17.35 -8.03
C GLY A 248 41.27 -17.92 -8.32
N GLU A 249 40.17 -17.18 -8.08
CA GLU A 249 38.83 -17.58 -8.51
C GLU A 249 38.60 -17.25 -10.00
N ILE A 250 37.88 -18.13 -10.70
CA ILE A 250 37.54 -17.91 -12.11
C ILE A 250 36.50 -16.78 -12.20
N GLY A 251 36.92 -15.62 -12.72
CA GLY A 251 36.03 -14.50 -13.02
C GLY A 251 35.02 -14.87 -14.11
N LYS A 252 33.76 -15.02 -13.75
CA LYS A 252 32.65 -15.32 -14.68
C LYS A 252 31.70 -14.14 -14.89
N GLU A 253 31.82 -13.11 -14.06
CA GLU A 253 30.87 -12.02 -13.96
C GLU A 253 31.62 -10.69 -13.94
N MET A 254 30.98 -9.68 -14.51
CA MET A 254 31.41 -8.29 -14.46
C MET A 254 30.50 -7.55 -13.48
N TYR A 255 31.08 -6.69 -12.65
CA TYR A 255 30.37 -5.94 -11.63
C TYR A 255 30.46 -4.44 -11.90
N VAL A 256 29.34 -3.75 -11.77
CA VAL A 256 29.24 -2.28 -11.84
C VAL A 256 28.83 -1.80 -10.46
N VAL A 257 29.62 -0.92 -9.84
CA VAL A 257 29.28 -0.35 -8.54
C VAL A 257 28.16 0.67 -8.72
N LYS A 258 26.94 0.36 -8.26
CA LYS A 258 25.82 1.31 -8.28
C LYS A 258 25.82 2.27 -7.10
N GLN A 259 26.07 1.75 -5.90
CA GLN A 259 26.08 2.51 -4.65
C GLN A 259 27.04 1.85 -3.65
N GLY A 260 27.75 2.67 -2.86
CA GLY A 260 28.76 2.20 -1.91
C GLY A 260 30.19 2.31 -2.45
N GLU A 261 31.13 1.72 -1.72
CA GLU A 261 32.54 1.69 -2.07
C GLU A 261 33.08 0.26 -1.91
N VAL A 262 33.93 -0.16 -2.83
CA VAL A 262 34.58 -1.48 -2.83
C VAL A 262 36.09 -1.28 -2.71
N GLN A 263 36.72 -1.97 -1.78
CA GLN A 263 38.17 -1.88 -1.59
C GLN A 263 38.86 -3.06 -2.28
N VAL A 264 39.86 -2.76 -3.10
CA VAL A 264 40.76 -3.75 -3.68
C VAL A 264 41.88 -3.97 -2.68
N LEU A 265 41.96 -5.18 -2.13
CA LEU A 265 42.98 -5.56 -1.17
C LEU A 265 44.12 -6.32 -1.87
N GLY A 266 45.35 -6.12 -1.42
CA GLY A 266 46.53 -6.83 -1.88
C GLY A 266 47.65 -6.86 -0.83
N GLY A 267 48.87 -7.18 -1.27
CA GLY A 267 50.02 -7.45 -0.40
C GLY A 267 50.11 -8.91 0.01
N THR A 268 51.23 -9.30 0.63
CA THR A 268 51.53 -10.71 1.00
C THR A 268 50.49 -11.35 1.92
N ASP A 269 49.75 -10.54 2.68
CA ASP A 269 48.71 -10.98 3.63
C ASP A 269 47.28 -10.60 3.19
N GLY A 270 47.12 -9.97 2.01
CA GLY A 270 45.80 -9.55 1.49
C GLY A 270 45.08 -8.48 2.32
N ALA A 271 45.81 -7.74 3.18
CA ALA A 271 45.25 -6.75 4.10
C ALA A 271 45.52 -5.30 3.70
N GLN A 272 46.36 -5.05 2.68
CA GLN A 272 46.68 -3.70 2.25
C GLN A 272 45.66 -3.20 1.22
N VAL A 273 45.04 -2.05 1.47
CA VAL A 273 44.14 -1.40 0.51
C VAL A 273 44.96 -0.80 -0.63
N LEU A 274 44.82 -1.36 -1.84
CA LEU A 274 45.49 -0.89 -3.06
C LEU A 274 44.68 0.19 -3.77
N ALA A 275 43.36 0.03 -3.81
CA ALA A 275 42.45 0.97 -4.46
C ALA A 275 41.07 0.96 -3.81
N THR A 276 40.32 2.05 -3.96
CA THR A 276 38.91 2.14 -3.55
C THR A 276 38.07 2.52 -4.77
N LEU A 277 37.21 1.60 -5.18
CA LEU A 277 36.28 1.70 -6.28
C LEU A 277 34.97 2.31 -5.78
N LYS A 278 34.46 3.33 -6.47
CA LYS A 278 33.24 4.06 -6.09
C LYS A 278 32.12 3.81 -7.10
N ALA A 279 30.94 4.36 -6.84
CA ALA A 279 29.82 4.32 -7.77
C ALA A 279 30.24 4.75 -9.20
N GLY A 280 29.83 3.98 -10.21
CA GLY A 280 30.19 4.19 -11.62
C GLY A 280 31.46 3.50 -12.09
N THR A 281 32.21 2.85 -11.19
CA THR A 281 33.36 2.01 -11.58
C THR A 281 32.93 0.59 -11.94
N VAL A 282 33.70 -0.04 -12.84
CA VAL A 282 33.52 -1.44 -13.24
C VAL A 282 34.74 -2.25 -12.83
N PHE A 283 34.50 -3.49 -12.42
CA PHE A 283 35.54 -4.46 -12.10
C PHE A 283 35.05 -5.89 -12.40
N GLY A 284 35.94 -6.87 -12.29
CA GLY A 284 35.65 -8.26 -12.72
C GLY A 284 35.84 -8.49 -14.22
N GLU A 285 36.39 -7.50 -14.94
CA GLU A 285 36.78 -7.66 -16.34
C GLU A 285 37.89 -8.70 -16.45
N ILE A 286 37.63 -9.72 -17.26
CA ILE A 286 38.51 -10.87 -17.40
C ILE A 286 39.82 -10.43 -18.05
N ARG A 287 40.91 -10.40 -17.28
CA ARG A 287 42.26 -10.55 -17.87
C ARG A 287 42.44 -12.01 -18.28
N TYR A 288 42.03 -12.34 -19.51
CA TYR A 288 42.65 -13.45 -20.23
C TYR A 288 44.02 -12.96 -20.73
N GLN A 289 44.98 -12.86 -19.84
CA GLN A 289 46.38 -12.80 -20.25
C GLN A 289 47.16 -13.75 -19.37
N LYS A 290 47.34 -14.96 -19.92
CA LYS A 290 48.55 -15.73 -19.69
C LYS A 290 49.75 -14.80 -19.88
N ASP A 291 50.70 -14.95 -18.97
CA ASP A 291 52.09 -14.51 -19.07
C ASP A 291 52.31 -13.00 -19.12
N THR A 292 52.50 -12.40 -17.95
CA THR A 292 53.70 -11.59 -17.69
C THR A 292 53.94 -11.54 -16.17
N PRO A 293 55.21 -11.53 -15.74
CA PRO A 293 55.67 -11.96 -14.41
C PRO A 293 55.22 -11.07 -13.26
#